data_AF-A0A519ZL62-F1
#
_entry.id   AF-A0A519ZL62-F1
#
_cell.length_a   1.000
_cell.length_b   1.000
_cell.length_c   1.000
_cell.angle_alpha   90.00
_cell.angle_beta   90.00
_cell.angle_gamma   90.00
#
_symmetry.space_group_name_H-M   'P 1'
#
loop_
_entity.id
_entity.type
_entity.pdbx_description
1 polymer ?
#
loop_
_entity_poly.entity_id
_entity_poly.type
_entity_poly.pdbx_seq_one_letter_code
_entity_poly.pdbx_strand_id
1 'polypeptide(L)' 'MKVTNACGSATDAVKVTVETTLPIVDLGIDKSICPDIDFILDAGNLGASYFWSNGDITRTLNVNLAVKDTFWVDV' A
#
# COMPACT_ATOMS: atom_id res chain seq x y z
N MET A 1 12.77 12.88 23.81
CA MET A 1 13.58 12.84 25.05
C MET A 1 14.85 13.65 24.85
N LYS A 2 15.19 14.59 25.75
CA LYS A 2 16.45 15.37 25.67
C LYS A 2 17.32 15.04 26.87
N VAL A 3 18.59 14.71 26.63
CA VAL A 3 19.60 14.48 27.67
C VAL A 3 20.65 15.57 27.54
N THR A 4 21.04 16.19 28.65
CA THR A 4 22.03 17.28 28.67
C THR A 4 23.07 17.02 29.75
N ASN A 5 24.34 17.19 29.43
CA ASN A 5 25.46 17.19 30.37
C ASN A 5 26.40 18.37 30.10
N ALA A 6 27.52 18.44 30.81
CA ALA A 6 28.51 19.51 30.69
C ALA A 6 29.13 19.65 29.28
N CYS A 7 29.04 18.62 28.45
CA CYS A 7 29.58 18.61 27.09
C CYS A 7 28.55 18.97 26.01
N GLY A 8 27.27 19.12 26.37
CA GLY A 8 26.21 19.50 25.43
C GLY A 8 24.91 18.74 25.66
N SER A 9 24.00 18.82 24.68
CA SER A 9 22.72 18.13 24.74
C SER A 9 22.44 17.31 23.49
N ALA A 10 21.92 16.10 23.69
CA ALA A 10 21.38 15.24 22.65
C ALA A 10 19.86 15.14 22.79
N THR A 11 19.16 15.02 21.67
CA THR A 11 17.71 14.85 21.65
C THR A 11 17.36 13.63 20.81
N ASP A 12 16.44 12.84 21.32
CA ASP A 12 15.81 11.71 20.64
C ASP A 12 14.32 12.01 20.46
N ALA A 13 13.74 11.63 19.32
CA ALA A 13 12.34 11.84 19.01
C ALA A 13 11.78 10.59 18.31
N VAL A 14 10.70 10.05 18.86
CA VAL A 14 9.92 8.97 18.23
C VAL A 14 8.69 9.61 17.59
N LYS A 15 8.51 9.39 16.30
CA LYS A 15 7.30 9.80 15.57
C LYS A 15 6.30 8.64 15.61
N VAL A 16 5.17 8.85 16.26
CA VAL A 16 4.04 7.92 16.27
C VAL A 16 2.92 8.52 15.43
N THR A 17 2.55 7.83 14.35
CA THR A 17 1.37 8.14 13.54
C THR A 17 0.26 7.19 13.94
N VAL A 18 -0.87 7.74 14.39
CA VAL A 18 -2.09 6.99 14.66
C VAL A 18 -3.00 7.18 13.47
N GLU A 19 -3.14 6.12 12.65
CA GLU A 19 -4.13 6.07 11.59
C GLU A 19 -5.52 5.92 12.24
N THR A 20 -6.36 6.95 12.09
CA THR A 20 -7.71 7.00 12.71
C THR A 20 -8.81 6.46 11.80
N THR A 21 -8.47 6.19 10.54
CA THR A 21 -9.37 5.61 9.55
C THR A 21 -8.76 4.32 9.03
N LEU A 22 -9.52 3.23 9.10
CA LEU A 22 -9.13 2.00 8.40
C LEU A 22 -9.12 2.28 6.89
N PRO A 23 -8.07 1.84 6.17
CA PRO A 23 -8.06 1.95 4.72
C PRO A 23 -9.22 1.16 4.15
N ILE A 24 -10.12 1.84 3.42
CA ILE A 24 -11.19 1.16 2.68
C ILE A 24 -10.61 0.89 1.30
N VAL A 25 -10.50 -0.39 0.93
CA VAL A 25 -10.08 -0.82 -0.39
C VAL A 25 -11.32 -1.21 -1.18
N ASP A 26 -11.49 -0.58 -2.34
CA ASP A 26 -12.51 -0.95 -3.32
C ASP A 26 -11.84 -0.93 -4.71
N LEU A 27 -11.60 -2.12 -5.27
CA LEU A 27 -11.06 -2.28 -6.62
C LEU A 27 -12.13 -2.09 -7.71
N GLY A 28 -13.37 -1.81 -7.30
CA GLY A 28 -14.53 -1.65 -8.16
C GLY A 28 -15.16 -2.99 -8.56
N ILE A 29 -16.06 -2.91 -9.54
CA ILE A 29 -16.73 -4.08 -10.11
C ILE A 29 -15.75 -4.99 -10.85
N ASP A 30 -16.03 -6.29 -10.86
CA ASP A 30 -15.33 -7.27 -11.68
C ASP A 30 -15.24 -6.82 -13.15
N LYS A 31 -14.02 -6.89 -13.69
CA LYS A 31 -13.74 -6.56 -15.10
C LYS A 31 -13.38 -7.82 -15.87
N SER A 32 -13.95 -7.94 -17.07
CA SER A 32 -13.46 -8.88 -18.08
C SER A 32 -12.59 -8.10 -19.05
N ILE A 33 -11.29 -8.36 -19.03
CA ILE A 33 -10.28 -7.71 -19.87
C ILE A 33 -9.93 -8.67 -21.01
N CYS A 34 -9.76 -8.15 -22.22
CA CYS A 34 -9.33 -8.98 -23.34
C CYS A 34 -7.87 -9.46 -23.13
N PRO A 35 -7.48 -10.60 -23.72
CA PRO A 35 -6.09 -11.03 -23.71
C PRO A 35 -5.14 -9.94 -24.21
N ASP A 36 -3.95 -9.89 -23.62
CA ASP A 36 -2.85 -8.98 -23.99
C ASP A 36 -3.16 -7.48 -23.81
N ILE A 37 -4.17 -7.13 -23.01
CA ILE A 37 -4.40 -5.75 -22.56
C ILE A 37 -3.88 -5.57 -21.14
N ASP A 38 -3.00 -4.58 -20.99
CA ASP A 38 -2.56 -4.12 -19.67
C ASP A 38 -3.68 -3.35 -18.97
N PHE A 39 -3.92 -3.70 -17.71
CA PHE A 39 -4.88 -3.03 -16.85
C PHE A 39 -4.23 -2.73 -15.50
N ILE A 40 -4.49 -1.53 -14.98
CA ILE A 40 -3.91 -1.10 -13.70
C ILE A 40 -4.99 -1.16 -12.63
N LEU A 41 -4.76 -2.00 -11.62
CA LEU A 41 -5.48 -1.97 -10.36
C LEU A 41 -4.81 -0.95 -9.44
N ASP A 42 -5.60 -0.09 -8.78
CA ASP A 42 -5.10 0.89 -7.80
C ASP A 42 -5.81 0.66 -6.46
N ALA A 43 -5.06 0.28 -5.43
CA ALA A 43 -5.59 0.01 -4.10
C ALA A 43 -5.90 1.27 -3.27
N GLY A 44 -5.58 2.47 -3.80
CA GLY A 44 -5.81 3.73 -3.11
C GLY A 44 -4.98 3.86 -1.82
N ASN A 45 -5.56 4.50 -0.79
CA ASN A 45 -5.03 4.51 0.58
C ASN A 45 -3.55 4.93 0.72
N LEU A 46 -3.20 6.14 0.25
CA LEU A 46 -1.83 6.66 0.30
C LEU A 46 -1.21 6.54 1.70
N GLY A 47 -0.03 5.92 1.77
CA GLY A 47 0.71 5.74 3.02
C GLY A 47 0.44 4.40 3.72
N ALA A 48 -0.50 3.60 3.21
CA ALA A 48 -0.72 2.25 3.70
C ALA A 48 0.35 1.26 3.17
N SER A 49 0.36 0.07 3.77
CA SER A 49 1.14 -1.06 3.25
C SER A 49 0.24 -1.90 2.37
N TYR A 50 0.76 -2.43 1.27
CA TYR A 50 -0.04 -3.24 0.34
C TYR A 50 0.55 -4.65 0.26
N PHE A 51 -0.33 -5.64 0.12
CA PHE A 51 0.07 -6.99 -0.21
C PHE A 51 -0.90 -7.57 -1.25
N TRP A 52 -0.42 -7.67 -2.48
CA TRP A 52 -1.19 -8.22 -3.60
C TRP A 52 -1.10 -9.74 -3.65
N SER A 53 -2.10 -10.37 -4.26
CA SER A 53 -2.14 -11.83 -4.46
C SER A 53 -0.94 -12.42 -5.22
N ASN A 54 -0.21 -11.60 -6.00
CA ASN A 54 1.01 -11.99 -6.72
C ASN A 54 2.31 -11.69 -5.94
N GLY A 55 2.20 -11.18 -4.71
CA GLY A 55 3.34 -10.81 -3.86
C GLY A 55 3.89 -9.39 -4.10
N ASP A 56 3.26 -8.59 -4.94
CA ASP A 56 3.60 -7.17 -5.09
C ASP A 56 3.20 -6.39 -3.81
N ILE A 57 3.93 -5.32 -3.52
CA ILE A 57 3.73 -4.45 -2.35
C ILE A 57 3.53 -2.97 -2.74
N THR A 58 3.44 -2.69 -4.03
CA THR A 58 3.17 -1.35 -4.55
C THR A 58 1.69 -1.00 -4.45
N ARG A 59 1.35 0.29 -4.52
CA ARG A 59 -0.06 0.75 -4.51
C ARG A 59 -0.84 0.26 -5.73
N THR A 60 -0.15 0.15 -6.87
CA THR A 60 -0.76 -0.13 -8.17
C THR A 60 -0.21 -1.41 -8.75
N LEU A 61 -1.08 -2.31 -9.17
CA LEU A 61 -0.70 -3.56 -9.81
C LEU A 61 -1.06 -3.52 -11.30
N ASN A 62 -0.07 -3.70 -12.17
CA ASN A 62 -0.31 -3.92 -13.60
C ASN A 62 -0.63 -5.41 -13.83
N VAL A 63 -1.84 -5.69 -14.33
CA VAL A 63 -2.29 -7.03 -14.67
C VAL A 63 -2.41 -7.17 -16.17
N ASN A 64 -1.82 -8.24 -16.69
CA ASN A 64 -1.98 -8.67 -18.07
C ASN A 64 -2.60 -10.07 -18.02
N LEU A 65 -3.86 -10.18 -18.43
CA LEU A 65 -4.64 -11.41 -18.31
C LEU A 65 -4.63 -12.16 -19.64
N ALA A 66 -3.84 -13.22 -19.76
CA ALA A 66 -3.97 -14.17 -20.88
C ALA A 66 -5.19 -15.12 -20.70
N VAL A 67 -5.65 -15.29 -19.46
CA VAL A 67 -6.77 -16.15 -19.03
C VAL A 67 -7.46 -15.52 -17.82
N LYS A 68 -8.70 -15.96 -17.51
CA LYS A 68 -9.45 -15.50 -16.34
C LYS A 68 -8.65 -15.76 -15.06
N ASP A 69 -8.38 -14.72 -14.28
CA ASP A 69 -7.70 -14.78 -12.98
C ASP A 69 -8.40 -13.90 -11.94
N THR A 70 -8.02 -14.04 -10.67
CA THR A 70 -8.56 -13.26 -9.54
C THR A 70 -7.43 -12.57 -8.78
N PHE A 71 -7.53 -11.25 -8.63
CA PHE A 71 -6.59 -10.44 -7.85
C PHE A 71 -7.28 -9.85 -6.62
N TRP A 72 -6.53 -9.78 -5.53
CA TRP A 72 -6.95 -9.14 -4.28
C TRP A 72 -5.75 -8.41 -3.66
N VAL A 73 -6.04 -7.48 -2.75
CA VAL A 73 -5.04 -6.71 -2.02
C VAL A 73 -5.44 -6.57 -0.56
N ASP A 74 -4.49 -6.84 0.33
CA ASP A 74 -4.60 -6.54 1.75
C ASP A 74 -3.90 -5.20 2.05
N VAL A 75 -4.55 -4.37 2.86
CA VAL A 75 -4.10 -3.01 3.24
C VAL A 75 -4.28 -2.77 4.73
#